data_AF-A0A650A5R1-F1
#
_entry.id   AF-A0A650A5R1-F1
#
_cell.length_a   1.000
_cell.length_b   1.000
_cell.length_c   1.000
_cell.angle_alpha   90.00
_cell.angle_beta   90.00
_cell.angle_gamma   90.00
#
_symmetry.space_group_name_H-M   'P 1'
#
loop_
_entity.id
_entity.type
_entity.pdbx_description
1 polymer ?
#
loop_
_entity_poly.entity_id
_entity_poly.type
_entity_poly.pdbx_seq_one_letter_code
_entity_poly.pdbx_strand_id
1 'polypeptide(L)'
;MNRYVTALGVFLAVLVVTVGTATVGGVVLTEETPDQPGLETSQWQLDNVQPDSASEAGAIEMASTEATNTVVVHVGTAQGSGGSVLDGIPLQGAEKAITTGSAAGRERAVTTLLSTLVDNGHDVTLYTGSTSTNSFGESPTLADELADADAFLTTAPSALSAADRETVTDFADAGGRVFVGADPGEARGVTDIGAAIGIYQETGYLYNVAENDQNYLSIFAEPTGASGLTDGVEQVVFRGAASIGHAERTPALVVEPNAERSTTQRTATYGVAAVSENVAIVGDTSFLQPENAYRADNNVLIGNVADYLVTGTVNESAREQLGESSDRAVPGNGGVQSPRDP
;
A
#
# COMPACT_ATOMS: atom_id res chain seq x y z
N MET A 1 81.95 46.28 51.55
CA MET A 1 81.49 46.50 50.16
C MET A 1 80.86 45.25 49.52
N ASN A 2 80.28 44.30 50.27
CA ASN A 2 80.05 42.92 49.76
C ASN A 2 78.61 42.40 49.76
N ARG A 3 77.60 43.13 50.25
CA ARG A 3 76.22 42.61 50.28
C ARG A 3 75.45 42.82 48.96
N TYR A 4 75.70 43.92 48.26
CA TYR A 4 75.08 44.19 46.96
C TYR A 4 75.70 43.39 45.81
N VAL A 5 77.01 43.12 45.85
CA VAL A 5 77.70 42.26 44.86
C VAL A 5 77.26 40.79 45.00
N THR A 6 77.02 40.32 46.23
CA THR A 6 76.52 38.97 46.49
C THR A 6 75.06 38.81 46.08
N ALA A 7 74.20 39.81 46.32
CA ALA A 7 72.80 39.79 45.91
C ALA A 7 72.63 39.86 44.38
N LEU A 8 73.46 40.64 43.67
CA LEU A 8 73.45 40.72 42.21
C LEU A 8 73.97 39.43 41.56
N GLY A 9 75.00 38.79 42.16
CA GLY A 9 75.51 37.50 41.71
C GLY A 9 74.51 36.36 41.88
N VAL A 10 73.77 36.34 43.00
CA VAL A 10 72.71 35.35 43.23
C VAL A 10 71.51 35.58 42.31
N PHE A 11 71.11 36.83 42.06
CA PHE A 11 70.03 37.15 41.13
C PHE A 11 70.37 36.74 39.69
N LEU A 12 71.60 37.00 39.22
CA LEU A 12 72.06 36.57 37.89
C LEU A 12 72.20 35.05 37.78
N ALA A 13 72.63 34.36 38.84
CA ALA A 13 72.69 32.91 38.86
C ALA A 13 71.29 32.27 38.78
N VAL A 14 70.31 32.82 39.51
CA VAL A 14 68.92 32.35 39.45
C VAL A 14 68.31 32.69 38.08
N LEU A 15 68.54 33.88 37.52
CA LEU A 15 68.03 34.25 36.20
C LEU A 15 68.58 33.32 35.09
N VAL A 16 69.86 32.97 35.13
CA VAL A 16 70.48 32.05 34.15
C VAL A 16 69.97 30.61 34.33
N VAL A 17 69.67 30.18 35.55
CA VAL A 17 69.07 28.86 35.80
C VAL A 17 67.62 28.83 35.32
N THR A 18 66.81 29.87 35.58
CA THR A 18 65.39 29.90 35.20
C THR A 18 65.17 30.15 33.70
N VAL A 19 66.00 30.99 33.06
CA VAL A 19 65.94 31.23 31.61
C VAL A 19 66.65 30.11 30.83
N GLY A 20 67.65 29.46 31.43
CA GLY A 20 68.34 28.30 30.86
C GLY A 20 67.52 27.00 30.84
N THR A 21 66.50 26.87 31.69
CA THR A 21 65.57 25.73 31.66
C THR A 21 64.51 25.80 30.56
N ALA A 22 64.46 26.86 29.75
CA ALA A 22 63.46 26.99 28.68
C ALA A 22 63.94 26.59 27.27
N THR A 23 65.22 26.22 27.04
CA THR A 23 65.71 26.12 25.64
C THR A 23 66.64 24.97 25.26
N VAL A 24 66.98 24.00 26.13
CA VAL A 24 67.80 22.85 25.69
C VAL A 24 67.31 21.52 26.26
N GLY A 25 66.03 21.25 26.04
CA GLY A 25 65.50 19.91 25.87
C GLY A 25 64.92 19.87 24.47
N GLY A 26 65.79 19.82 23.45
CA GLY A 26 65.40 19.66 22.06
C GLY A 26 64.75 18.30 21.88
N VAL A 27 63.47 18.20 22.23
CA VAL A 27 62.56 17.27 21.58
C VAL A 27 62.60 17.71 20.13
N VAL A 28 63.18 16.88 19.27
CA VAL A 28 62.80 16.86 17.87
C VAL A 28 61.31 16.58 17.93
N LEU A 29 60.52 17.66 17.93
CA LEU A 29 59.12 17.61 17.58
C LEU A 29 59.15 17.27 16.09
N THR A 30 59.44 16.00 15.80
CA THR A 30 58.82 15.37 14.65
C THR A 30 57.36 15.72 14.86
N GLU A 31 56.78 16.45 13.92
CA GLU A 31 55.33 16.59 13.83
C GLU A 31 54.75 15.22 13.47
N GLU A 32 55.08 14.17 14.22
CA GLU A 32 54.20 13.05 14.44
C GLU A 32 53.09 13.64 15.28
N THR A 33 52.17 14.30 14.56
CA THR A 33 50.81 14.52 14.99
C THR A 33 50.44 13.23 15.70
N PRO A 34 50.17 13.23 17.02
CA PRO A 34 49.83 12.00 17.71
C PRO A 34 48.75 11.35 16.86
N ASP A 35 48.95 10.10 16.43
CA ASP A 35 47.96 9.37 15.66
C ASP A 35 46.68 9.45 16.48
N GLN A 36 45.83 10.41 16.11
CA GLN A 36 44.49 10.52 16.65
C GLN A 36 43.92 9.15 16.31
N PRO A 37 43.43 8.38 17.29
CA PRO A 37 42.70 7.17 16.95
C PRO A 37 41.71 7.60 15.89
N GLY A 38 41.88 7.10 14.66
CA GLY A 38 41.13 7.60 13.52
C GLY A 38 39.69 7.58 13.95
N LEU A 39 39.01 8.74 13.86
CA LEU A 39 37.59 8.84 14.23
C LEU A 39 36.94 7.56 13.70
N GLU A 40 36.39 6.73 14.58
CA GLU A 40 35.64 5.56 14.13
C GLU A 40 34.53 6.12 13.26
N THR A 41 34.73 6.01 11.95
CA THR A 41 33.83 6.53 10.94
C THR A 41 32.86 5.44 10.51
N SER A 42 32.91 4.28 11.16
CA SER A 42 31.95 3.19 11.01
C SER A 42 30.51 3.68 11.17
N GLN A 43 30.23 4.57 12.14
CA GLN A 43 28.92 5.23 12.29
C GLN A 43 28.62 6.40 11.32
N TRP A 44 29.61 6.82 10.52
CA TRP A 44 29.49 7.89 9.50
C TRP A 44 29.55 7.37 8.07
N GLN A 45 29.80 6.08 7.89
CA GLN A 45 29.67 5.36 6.63
C GLN A 45 28.19 5.13 6.40
N LEU A 46 27.57 6.00 5.58
CA LEU A 46 26.15 5.93 5.24
C LEU A 46 25.75 4.52 4.75
N ASP A 47 26.67 3.85 4.07
CA ASP A 47 26.53 2.48 3.55
C ASP A 47 26.43 1.40 4.66
N ASN A 48 26.91 1.66 5.89
CA ASN A 48 26.77 0.74 7.02
C ASN A 48 25.47 0.95 7.82
N VAL A 49 24.73 2.02 7.53
CA VAL A 49 23.52 2.41 8.28
C VAL A 49 22.27 2.39 7.39
N GLN A 50 22.44 2.23 6.07
CA GLN A 50 21.30 2.14 5.16
C GLN A 50 20.74 0.72 5.22
N PRO A 51 19.53 0.52 5.77
CA PRO A 51 18.88 -0.77 5.71
C PRO A 51 18.63 -1.11 4.24
N ASP A 52 18.73 -2.41 3.92
CA ASP A 52 18.40 -2.93 2.60
C ASP A 52 17.03 -2.38 2.17
N SER A 53 16.96 -1.86 0.95
CA SER A 53 15.74 -1.35 0.35
C SER A 53 15.44 -2.08 -0.93
N ALA A 54 14.15 -2.14 -1.26
CA ALA A 54 13.70 -2.57 -2.55
C ALA A 54 14.37 -1.73 -3.65
N SER A 55 14.74 -2.38 -4.76
CA SER A 55 15.15 -1.66 -5.95
C SER A 55 13.97 -0.85 -6.51
N GLU A 56 14.27 0.27 -7.18
CA GLU A 56 13.26 1.09 -7.85
C GLU A 56 13.62 1.21 -9.32
N ALA A 57 12.90 0.48 -10.18
CA ALA A 57 13.21 0.38 -11.61
C ALA A 57 12.02 -0.16 -12.42
N GLY A 58 12.17 -0.14 -13.75
CA GLY A 58 11.22 -0.75 -14.68
C GLY A 58 10.13 0.18 -15.21
N ALA A 59 9.32 -0.37 -16.11
CA ALA A 59 8.10 0.25 -16.61
C ALA A 59 6.92 -0.64 -16.21
N ILE A 60 5.71 -0.07 -16.19
CA ILE A 60 4.48 -0.83 -16.06
C ILE A 60 4.02 -1.15 -17.48
N GLU A 61 3.97 -2.42 -17.81
CA GLU A 61 3.60 -2.92 -19.13
C GLU A 61 2.42 -3.88 -19.00
N MET A 62 1.54 -3.88 -20.00
CA MET A 62 0.47 -4.88 -20.16
C MET A 62 0.87 -5.84 -21.27
N ALA A 63 0.69 -7.15 -21.04
CA ALA A 63 0.90 -8.17 -22.06
C ALA A 63 -0.35 -8.42 -22.91
N SER A 64 -1.54 -8.09 -22.37
CA SER A 64 -2.81 -8.30 -23.04
C SER A 64 -2.93 -7.52 -24.35
N THR A 65 -3.50 -8.17 -25.36
CA THR A 65 -3.87 -7.55 -26.64
C THR A 65 -5.38 -7.65 -26.90
N GLU A 66 -6.15 -7.76 -25.83
CA GLU A 66 -7.62 -7.81 -25.90
C GLU A 66 -8.19 -6.54 -26.53
N ALA A 67 -9.43 -6.64 -27.01
CA ALA A 67 -10.15 -5.46 -27.48
C ALA A 67 -10.39 -4.46 -26.33
N THR A 68 -10.87 -3.27 -26.67
CA THR A 68 -11.30 -2.29 -25.67
C THR A 68 -12.35 -2.91 -24.76
N ASN A 69 -12.06 -2.85 -23.46
CA ASN A 69 -12.90 -3.36 -22.39
C ASN A 69 -13.23 -2.22 -21.43
N THR A 70 -14.37 -2.30 -20.78
CA THR A 70 -14.82 -1.33 -19.78
C THR A 70 -14.54 -1.85 -18.36
N VAL A 71 -13.75 -1.10 -17.60
CA VAL A 71 -13.42 -1.40 -16.20
C VAL A 71 -14.12 -0.43 -15.26
N VAL A 72 -15.01 -0.93 -14.42
CA VAL A 72 -15.67 -0.14 -13.36
C VAL A 72 -14.81 -0.14 -12.11
N VAL A 73 -14.48 1.04 -11.59
CA VAL A 73 -13.54 1.24 -10.49
C VAL A 73 -14.24 1.91 -9.31
N HIS A 74 -14.30 1.21 -8.19
CA HIS A 74 -14.81 1.72 -6.92
C HIS A 74 -13.67 2.02 -5.95
N VAL A 75 -13.44 3.31 -5.69
CA VAL A 75 -12.53 3.79 -4.65
C VAL A 75 -13.37 4.45 -3.56
N GLY A 76 -13.56 3.76 -2.43
CA GLY A 76 -14.55 4.17 -1.43
C GLY A 76 -14.39 5.64 -0.99
N THR A 77 -15.51 6.31 -0.69
CA THR A 77 -15.49 7.74 -0.37
C THR A 77 -14.68 8.02 0.90
N ALA A 78 -13.99 9.18 0.96
CA ALA A 78 -13.06 9.55 2.03
C ALA A 78 -13.67 9.68 3.45
N GLN A 79 -14.92 9.26 3.63
CA GLN A 79 -15.68 9.40 4.86
C GLN A 79 -15.99 8.01 5.43
N GLY A 80 -15.02 7.45 6.16
CA GLY A 80 -15.26 6.35 7.09
C GLY A 80 -14.89 4.95 6.58
N SER A 81 -13.60 4.63 6.57
CA SER A 81 -13.15 3.27 6.87
C SER A 81 -11.70 3.31 7.38
N GLY A 82 -11.43 2.63 8.50
CA GLY A 82 -10.10 2.44 9.04
C GLY A 82 -9.68 3.46 10.10
N GLY A 83 -9.89 3.10 11.38
CA GLY A 83 -9.37 3.84 12.52
C GLY A 83 -7.85 3.93 12.45
N SER A 84 -7.35 5.12 12.12
CA SER A 84 -5.97 5.48 12.39
C SER A 84 -5.76 5.49 13.89
N VAL A 85 -4.68 4.88 14.37
CA VAL A 85 -4.24 4.90 15.78
C VAL A 85 -3.98 6.33 16.30
N LEU A 86 -4.07 7.34 15.43
CA LEU A 86 -3.90 8.76 15.72
C LEU A 86 -5.24 9.51 15.94
N ASP A 87 -6.39 8.87 15.71
CA ASP A 87 -7.72 9.50 15.81
C ASP A 87 -8.15 9.81 17.26
N GLY A 88 -7.30 9.46 18.24
CA GLY A 88 -7.50 9.68 19.67
C GLY A 88 -6.61 10.76 20.30
N ILE A 89 -5.78 11.48 19.54
CA ILE A 89 -5.02 12.61 20.10
C ILE A 89 -5.83 13.89 19.88
N PRO A 90 -6.41 14.50 20.93
CA PRO A 90 -7.15 15.75 20.80
C PRO A 90 -6.18 16.90 20.54
N LEU A 91 -5.76 17.09 19.30
CA LEU A 91 -5.13 18.32 18.85
C LEU A 91 -6.27 19.33 18.61
N GLN A 92 -6.54 20.14 19.63
CA GLN A 92 -7.43 21.30 19.49
C GLN A 92 -6.93 22.19 18.35
N GLY A 93 -7.66 22.21 17.23
CA GLY A 93 -7.42 23.10 16.10
C GLY A 93 -6.80 22.50 14.83
N ALA A 94 -6.61 21.18 14.75
CA ALA A 94 -6.20 20.53 13.49
C ALA A 94 -7.43 19.95 12.78
N GLU A 95 -7.99 20.69 11.83
CA GLU A 95 -8.79 20.04 10.78
C GLU A 95 -7.86 19.08 10.03
N LYS A 96 -8.27 17.80 9.95
CA LYS A 96 -7.63 16.74 9.16
C LYS A 96 -6.31 16.24 9.73
N ALA A 97 -6.34 15.06 10.37
CA ALA A 97 -5.14 14.25 10.54
C ALA A 97 -4.56 13.97 9.15
N ILE A 98 -3.45 14.63 8.84
CA ILE A 98 -2.62 14.33 7.68
C ILE A 98 -1.98 12.97 7.97
N THR A 99 -2.57 11.89 7.45
CA THR A 99 -1.76 10.72 7.16
C THR A 99 -0.81 11.13 6.04
N THR A 100 0.49 11.01 6.31
CA THR A 100 1.56 11.25 5.35
C THR A 100 1.44 10.21 4.24
N GLY A 101 0.59 10.48 3.25
CA GLY A 101 0.27 9.61 2.11
C GLY A 101 -1.09 9.90 1.46
N SER A 102 -2.14 10.28 2.22
CA SER A 102 -3.50 10.47 1.66
C SER A 102 -3.87 11.90 1.28
N ALA A 103 -2.93 12.85 1.37
CA ALA A 103 -3.21 14.27 1.14
C ALA A 103 -3.76 14.58 -0.26
N ALA A 104 -3.62 13.64 -1.21
CA ALA A 104 -4.09 13.78 -2.58
C ALA A 104 -5.27 12.85 -2.98
N GLY A 105 -5.96 12.22 -2.00
CA GLY A 105 -7.21 11.49 -2.24
C GLY A 105 -7.04 10.01 -2.60
N ARG A 106 -8.06 9.18 -2.33
CA ARG A 106 -8.06 7.72 -2.59
C ARG A 106 -8.04 7.38 -4.09
N GLU A 107 -8.50 8.27 -4.95
CA GLU A 107 -8.41 8.16 -6.41
C GLU A 107 -6.96 8.22 -6.91
N ARG A 108 -6.11 9.03 -6.25
CA ARG A 108 -4.67 9.04 -6.55
C ARG A 108 -4.03 7.67 -6.34
N ALA A 109 -4.52 6.92 -5.36
CA ALA A 109 -3.93 5.65 -4.97
C ALA A 109 -3.99 4.60 -6.08
N VAL A 110 -4.94 4.72 -7.02
CA VAL A 110 -5.09 3.78 -8.14
C VAL A 110 -4.66 4.37 -9.49
N THR A 111 -4.26 5.66 -9.52
CA THR A 111 -4.01 6.39 -10.78
C THR A 111 -3.03 5.66 -11.70
N THR A 112 -2.03 5.01 -11.14
CA THR A 112 -1.03 4.26 -11.90
C THR A 112 -1.63 3.09 -12.70
N LEU A 113 -2.52 2.32 -12.08
CA LEU A 113 -3.24 1.24 -12.75
C LEU A 113 -4.21 1.79 -13.79
N LEU A 114 -4.92 2.88 -13.44
CA LEU A 114 -5.89 3.49 -14.34
C LEU A 114 -5.23 4.08 -15.58
N SER A 115 -4.10 4.78 -15.43
CA SER A 115 -3.33 5.27 -16.57
C SER A 115 -2.83 4.12 -17.44
N THR A 116 -2.37 3.02 -16.82
CA THR A 116 -1.94 1.82 -17.56
C THR A 116 -3.08 1.25 -18.42
N LEU A 117 -4.29 1.11 -17.86
CA LEU A 117 -5.45 0.64 -18.61
C LEU A 117 -5.83 1.58 -19.77
N VAL A 118 -5.88 2.88 -19.50
CA VAL A 118 -6.24 3.90 -20.51
C VAL A 118 -5.20 4.01 -21.63
N ASP A 119 -3.91 3.98 -21.28
CA ASP A 119 -2.81 4.05 -22.24
C ASP A 119 -2.78 2.81 -23.16
N ASN A 120 -3.33 1.68 -22.71
CA ASN A 120 -3.51 0.45 -23.49
C ASN A 120 -4.87 0.36 -24.21
N GLY A 121 -5.69 1.41 -24.15
CA GLY A 121 -6.92 1.52 -24.95
C GLY A 121 -8.17 0.89 -24.31
N HIS A 122 -8.16 0.68 -23.00
CA HIS A 122 -9.34 0.26 -22.24
C HIS A 122 -10.06 1.46 -21.61
N ASP A 123 -11.37 1.35 -21.44
CA ASP A 123 -12.21 2.38 -20.85
C ASP A 123 -12.31 2.18 -19.33
N VAL A 124 -12.28 3.28 -18.57
CA VAL A 124 -12.35 3.27 -17.11
C VAL A 124 -13.48 4.17 -16.64
N THR A 125 -14.40 3.59 -15.86
CA THR A 125 -15.52 4.31 -15.23
C THR A 125 -15.36 4.30 -13.72
N LEU A 126 -15.31 5.49 -13.11
CA LEU A 126 -15.26 5.60 -11.65
C LEU A 126 -16.67 5.52 -11.06
N TYR A 127 -16.88 4.54 -10.18
CA TYR A 127 -18.08 4.38 -9.38
C TYR A 127 -17.84 4.88 -7.95
N THR A 128 -18.50 5.98 -7.57
CA THR A 128 -18.38 6.59 -6.23
C THR A 128 -19.63 6.36 -5.37
N GLY A 129 -20.51 5.46 -5.79
CA GLY A 129 -21.82 5.24 -5.19
C GLY A 129 -22.86 6.28 -5.65
N SER A 130 -24.05 6.21 -5.04
CA SER A 130 -25.30 6.87 -5.45
C SER A 130 -25.32 8.43 -5.47
N THR A 131 -24.17 9.10 -5.50
CA THR A 131 -24.07 10.58 -5.47
C THR A 131 -24.15 11.26 -6.84
N SER A 132 -23.94 10.51 -7.94
CA SER A 132 -24.15 11.05 -9.28
C SER A 132 -25.59 10.79 -9.71
N THR A 133 -26.35 11.84 -9.96
CA THR A 133 -27.75 11.75 -10.40
C THR A 133 -27.82 12.09 -11.89
N ASN A 134 -28.42 11.21 -12.70
CA ASN A 134 -28.63 11.45 -14.11
C ASN A 134 -29.61 12.63 -14.32
N SER A 135 -29.80 13.06 -15.58
CA SER A 135 -30.70 14.18 -15.91
C SER A 135 -32.18 13.94 -15.54
N PHE A 136 -32.54 12.73 -15.13
CA PHE A 136 -33.88 12.32 -14.72
C PHE A 136 -34.06 12.21 -13.20
N GLY A 137 -33.01 12.48 -12.40
CA GLY A 137 -33.11 12.41 -10.95
C GLY A 137 -32.81 11.02 -10.36
N GLU A 138 -32.32 10.09 -11.16
CA GLU A 138 -31.96 8.73 -10.73
C GLU A 138 -30.43 8.58 -10.64
N SER A 139 -29.95 7.93 -9.60
CA SER A 139 -28.54 7.57 -9.49
C SER A 139 -28.34 6.17 -10.06
N PRO A 140 -27.45 5.96 -11.05
CA PRO A 140 -27.21 4.62 -11.58
C PRO A 140 -26.73 3.70 -10.45
N THR A 141 -27.30 2.49 -10.41
CA THR A 141 -26.91 1.47 -9.46
C THR A 141 -25.60 0.81 -9.90
N LEU A 142 -24.91 0.11 -9.01
CA LEU A 142 -23.73 -0.66 -9.42
C LEU A 142 -24.08 -1.73 -10.46
N ALA A 143 -25.29 -2.30 -10.38
CA ALA A 143 -25.77 -3.28 -11.35
C ALA A 143 -25.91 -2.68 -12.76
N ASP A 144 -26.37 -1.44 -12.88
CA ASP A 144 -26.48 -0.74 -14.16
C ASP A 144 -25.09 -0.51 -14.79
N GLU A 145 -24.12 -0.09 -13.97
CA GLU A 145 -22.74 0.12 -14.43
C GLU A 145 -22.06 -1.19 -14.84
N LEU A 146 -22.31 -2.29 -14.10
CA LEU A 146 -21.72 -3.60 -14.40
C LEU A 146 -22.36 -4.31 -15.58
N ALA A 147 -23.58 -3.92 -15.99
CA ALA A 147 -24.24 -4.49 -17.17
C ALA A 147 -23.44 -4.25 -18.46
N ASP A 148 -22.78 -3.09 -18.55
CA ASP A 148 -21.94 -2.68 -19.70
C ASP A 148 -20.43 -2.85 -19.42
N ALA A 149 -20.04 -3.44 -18.29
CA ALA A 149 -18.66 -3.59 -17.88
C ALA A 149 -18.11 -5.00 -18.11
N ASP A 150 -16.79 -5.08 -18.37
CA ASP A 150 -16.04 -6.33 -18.51
C ASP A 150 -15.29 -6.71 -17.23
N ALA A 151 -14.97 -5.71 -16.41
CA ALA A 151 -14.26 -5.90 -15.15
C ALA A 151 -14.72 -4.93 -14.06
N PHE A 152 -14.48 -5.33 -12.81
CA PHE A 152 -14.71 -4.53 -11.63
C PHE A 152 -13.48 -4.51 -10.74
N LEU A 153 -13.13 -3.32 -10.23
CA LEU A 153 -12.07 -3.13 -9.25
C LEU A 153 -12.62 -2.38 -8.05
N THR A 154 -12.32 -2.84 -6.84
CA THR A 154 -12.60 -2.08 -5.61
C THR A 154 -11.39 -2.07 -4.69
N THR A 155 -11.07 -0.91 -4.10
CA THR A 155 -10.07 -0.78 -3.01
C THR A 155 -10.71 -0.59 -1.64
N ALA A 156 -12.04 -0.52 -1.57
CA ALA A 156 -12.78 -0.32 -0.33
C ALA A 156 -14.02 -1.21 -0.29
N PRO A 157 -13.86 -2.54 -0.29
CA PRO A 157 -15.00 -3.46 -0.35
C PRO A 157 -15.97 -3.30 0.84
N SER A 158 -15.53 -2.79 1.99
CA SER A 158 -16.41 -2.50 3.13
C SER A 158 -17.25 -1.23 2.95
N ALA A 159 -16.93 -0.37 1.98
CA ALA A 159 -17.73 0.81 1.65
C ALA A 159 -18.91 0.50 0.70
N LEU A 160 -18.91 -0.67 0.04
CA LEU A 160 -20.05 -1.14 -0.75
C LEU A 160 -21.26 -1.43 0.15
N SER A 161 -22.48 -1.32 -0.38
CA SER A 161 -23.65 -1.83 0.34
C SER A 161 -23.66 -3.38 0.32
N ALA A 162 -24.49 -4.01 1.14
CA ALA A 162 -24.64 -5.47 1.09
C ALA A 162 -25.17 -5.94 -0.27
N ALA A 163 -26.12 -5.20 -0.86
CA ALA A 163 -26.64 -5.48 -2.18
C ALA A 163 -25.56 -5.32 -3.27
N ASP A 164 -24.75 -4.27 -3.19
CA ASP A 164 -23.66 -4.07 -4.16
C ASP A 164 -22.63 -5.20 -4.10
N ARG A 165 -22.32 -5.74 -2.92
CA ARG A 165 -21.42 -6.91 -2.80
C ARG A 165 -22.03 -8.16 -3.42
N GLU A 166 -23.33 -8.38 -3.26
CA GLU A 166 -24.04 -9.47 -3.94
C GLU A 166 -23.97 -9.29 -5.46
N THR A 167 -24.22 -8.08 -5.98
CA THR A 167 -24.05 -7.77 -7.41
C THR A 167 -22.64 -8.06 -7.91
N VAL A 168 -21.59 -7.73 -7.14
CA VAL A 168 -20.19 -8.02 -7.49
C VAL A 168 -19.94 -9.53 -7.57
N THR A 169 -20.51 -10.30 -6.65
CA THR A 169 -20.42 -11.77 -6.67
C THR A 169 -21.14 -12.34 -7.89
N ASP A 170 -22.36 -11.90 -8.18
CA ASP A 170 -23.12 -12.35 -9.34
C ASP A 170 -22.41 -11.98 -10.66
N PHE A 171 -21.77 -10.81 -10.73
CA PHE A 171 -20.94 -10.40 -11.86
C PHE A 171 -19.71 -11.31 -12.04
N ALA A 172 -19.05 -11.68 -10.94
CA ALA A 172 -17.95 -12.64 -10.98
C ALA A 172 -18.42 -14.02 -11.45
N ASP A 173 -19.57 -14.51 -10.98
CA ASP A 173 -20.18 -15.77 -11.41
C ASP A 173 -20.57 -15.75 -12.89
N ALA A 174 -20.95 -14.59 -13.41
CA ALA A 174 -21.22 -14.36 -14.82
C ALA A 174 -19.95 -14.39 -15.70
N GLY A 175 -18.74 -14.41 -15.13
CA GLY A 175 -17.47 -14.41 -15.86
C GLY A 175 -16.69 -13.09 -15.81
N GLY A 176 -17.25 -12.07 -15.15
CA GLY A 176 -16.63 -10.77 -14.93
C GLY A 176 -15.39 -10.86 -14.06
N ARG A 177 -14.31 -10.16 -14.46
CA ARG A 177 -13.08 -10.14 -13.66
C ARG A 177 -13.24 -9.15 -12.52
N VAL A 178 -13.05 -9.63 -11.29
CA VAL A 178 -13.14 -8.82 -10.08
C VAL A 178 -11.78 -8.77 -9.39
N PHE A 179 -11.29 -7.56 -9.16
CA PHE A 179 -10.13 -7.29 -8.30
C PHE A 179 -10.57 -6.60 -7.01
N VAL A 180 -10.14 -7.13 -5.86
CA VAL A 180 -10.42 -6.58 -4.54
C VAL A 180 -9.11 -6.23 -3.83
N GLY A 181 -8.89 -4.95 -3.61
CA GLY A 181 -7.95 -4.43 -2.64
C GLY A 181 -8.49 -4.63 -1.22
N ALA A 182 -7.72 -5.32 -0.39
CA ALA A 182 -8.13 -5.81 0.92
C ALA A 182 -7.23 -5.27 2.04
N ASP A 183 -7.10 -3.95 2.09
CA ASP A 183 -6.34 -3.26 3.14
C ASP A 183 -6.80 -3.68 4.56
N PRO A 184 -5.94 -3.58 5.58
CA PRO A 184 -6.35 -3.85 6.96
C PRO A 184 -7.60 -3.06 7.36
N GLY A 185 -8.62 -3.78 7.82
CA GLY A 185 -9.92 -3.20 8.19
C GLY A 185 -11.04 -3.49 7.18
N GLU A 186 -10.71 -4.06 6.02
CA GLU A 186 -11.67 -4.39 4.97
C GLU A 186 -12.29 -5.80 5.08
N ALA A 187 -12.02 -6.52 6.19
CA ALA A 187 -12.29 -7.94 6.33
C ALA A 187 -13.77 -8.32 6.13
N ARG A 188 -14.69 -7.43 6.49
CA ARG A 188 -16.12 -7.65 6.24
C ARG A 188 -16.41 -7.69 4.74
N GLY A 189 -16.00 -6.67 4.00
CA GLY A 189 -16.24 -6.62 2.56
C GLY A 189 -15.58 -7.76 1.81
N VAL A 190 -14.36 -8.13 2.22
CA VAL A 190 -13.64 -9.28 1.65
C VAL A 190 -14.35 -10.59 1.94
N THR A 191 -14.85 -10.79 3.16
CA THR A 191 -15.58 -12.02 3.51
C THR A 191 -16.88 -12.14 2.74
N ASP A 192 -17.65 -11.05 2.63
CA ASP A 192 -18.93 -11.05 1.91
C ASP A 192 -18.75 -11.40 0.42
N ILE A 193 -17.65 -10.97 -0.23
CA ILE A 193 -17.34 -11.28 -1.64
C ILE A 193 -16.65 -12.65 -1.78
N GLY A 194 -15.68 -12.96 -0.92
CA GLY A 194 -14.76 -14.09 -1.08
C GLY A 194 -15.23 -15.41 -0.46
N ALA A 195 -16.19 -15.39 0.46
CA ALA A 195 -16.53 -16.59 1.24
C ALA A 195 -17.05 -17.75 0.37
N ALA A 196 -17.85 -17.46 -0.66
CA ALA A 196 -18.40 -18.47 -1.57
C ALA A 196 -17.30 -19.24 -2.32
N ILE A 197 -16.21 -18.55 -2.64
CA ILE A 197 -15.04 -19.08 -3.37
C ILE A 197 -13.88 -19.45 -2.44
N GLY A 198 -14.11 -19.44 -1.13
CA GLY A 198 -13.16 -19.88 -0.10
C GLY A 198 -12.06 -18.89 0.28
N ILE A 199 -12.12 -17.63 -0.18
CA ILE A 199 -11.15 -16.58 0.17
C ILE A 199 -11.64 -15.80 1.40
N TYR A 200 -10.74 -15.49 2.32
CA TYR A 200 -11.04 -14.69 3.51
C TYR A 200 -9.87 -13.79 3.90
N GLN A 201 -10.16 -12.68 4.57
CA GLN A 201 -9.16 -11.80 5.18
C GLN A 201 -9.15 -12.02 6.69
N GLU A 202 -7.96 -12.15 7.27
CA GLU A 202 -7.79 -12.13 8.72
C GLU A 202 -7.62 -10.71 9.23
N THR A 203 -8.06 -10.46 10.46
CA THR A 203 -7.98 -9.11 11.06
C THR A 203 -6.57 -8.76 11.52
N GLY A 204 -6.21 -7.49 11.35
CA GLY A 204 -4.89 -6.96 11.67
C GLY A 204 -4.05 -6.70 10.42
N TYR A 205 -2.83 -6.23 10.65
CA TYR A 205 -1.81 -6.02 9.63
C TYR A 205 -0.62 -6.93 9.92
N LEU A 206 0.14 -7.23 8.88
CA LEU A 206 1.39 -7.96 8.94
C LEU A 206 2.54 -6.98 9.10
N TYR A 207 3.58 -7.41 9.81
CA TYR A 207 4.85 -6.72 9.89
C TYR A 207 6.00 -7.71 9.95
N ASN A 208 7.17 -7.28 9.50
CA ASN A 208 8.39 -8.07 9.56
C ASN A 208 9.54 -7.18 10.00
N VAL A 209 10.11 -7.46 11.17
CA VAL A 209 11.22 -6.68 11.73
C VAL A 209 12.57 -7.08 11.14
N ALA A 210 12.67 -8.28 10.58
CA ALA A 210 13.92 -8.83 10.05
C ALA A 210 14.08 -8.53 8.56
N GLU A 211 13.01 -8.66 7.78
CA GLU A 211 13.03 -8.56 6.32
C GLU A 211 11.96 -7.56 5.87
N ASN A 212 12.38 -6.33 5.57
CA ASN A 212 11.48 -5.23 5.21
C ASN A 212 12.17 -4.15 4.37
N ASP A 213 11.38 -3.38 3.61
CA ASP A 213 11.83 -2.21 2.85
C ASP A 213 11.95 -0.98 3.78
N GLN A 214 12.99 -0.97 4.61
CA GLN A 214 13.37 0.13 5.51
C GLN A 214 12.32 0.54 6.57
N ASN A 215 11.24 -0.21 6.68
CA ASN A 215 10.17 -0.02 7.66
C ASN A 215 9.50 -1.37 7.92
N TYR A 216 9.37 -1.77 9.18
CA TYR A 216 8.78 -3.06 9.57
C TYR A 216 7.37 -3.33 9.02
N LEU A 217 6.62 -2.30 8.61
CA LEU A 217 5.32 -2.44 7.94
C LEU A 217 5.42 -2.64 6.42
N SER A 218 6.57 -2.32 5.82
CA SER A 218 6.86 -2.47 4.39
C SER A 218 7.47 -3.85 4.16
N ILE A 219 6.61 -4.85 4.02
CA ILE A 219 7.01 -6.26 3.95
C ILE A 219 7.20 -6.71 2.51
N PHE A 220 8.15 -7.63 2.31
CA PHE A 220 8.33 -8.32 1.05
C PHE A 220 7.37 -9.50 0.94
N ALA A 221 6.79 -9.72 -0.24
CA ALA A 221 6.01 -10.90 -0.54
C ALA A 221 6.47 -11.53 -1.85
N GLU A 222 6.40 -12.85 -1.92
CA GLU A 222 6.90 -13.65 -3.04
C GLU A 222 5.80 -14.58 -3.57
N PRO A 223 5.81 -14.91 -4.87
CA PRO A 223 4.88 -15.87 -5.43
C PRO A 223 5.06 -17.27 -4.87
N THR A 224 3.96 -17.97 -4.59
CA THR A 224 4.00 -19.41 -4.26
C THR A 224 3.99 -20.30 -5.51
N GLY A 225 3.76 -19.70 -6.68
CA GLY A 225 3.68 -20.37 -7.96
C GLY A 225 3.35 -19.40 -9.10
N ALA A 226 3.36 -19.92 -10.32
CA ALA A 226 2.99 -19.16 -11.50
C ALA A 226 1.46 -19.01 -11.59
N SER A 227 1.00 -17.78 -11.78
CA SER A 227 -0.40 -17.43 -12.04
C SER A 227 -0.44 -16.18 -12.92
N GLY A 228 -1.60 -15.84 -13.49
CA GLY A 228 -1.75 -14.60 -14.25
C GLY A 228 -1.42 -13.33 -13.44
N LEU A 229 -1.54 -13.36 -12.11
CA LEU A 229 -1.15 -12.23 -11.25
C LEU A 229 0.34 -12.17 -10.93
N THR A 230 1.03 -13.31 -10.97
CA THR A 230 2.41 -13.45 -10.47
C THR A 230 3.41 -13.76 -11.58
N ASP A 231 2.98 -13.71 -12.85
CA ASP A 231 3.88 -13.94 -13.97
C ASP A 231 4.97 -12.86 -14.02
N GLY A 232 6.23 -13.29 -14.13
CA GLY A 232 7.38 -12.38 -14.10
C GLY A 232 7.64 -11.64 -12.77
N VAL A 233 6.86 -11.90 -11.71
CA VAL A 233 7.09 -11.33 -10.37
C VAL A 233 8.08 -12.20 -9.62
N GLU A 234 9.18 -11.63 -9.13
CA GLU A 234 10.09 -12.31 -8.21
C GLU A 234 9.76 -11.92 -6.76
N GLN A 235 9.58 -10.63 -6.51
CA GLN A 235 9.27 -10.10 -5.18
C GLN A 235 8.53 -8.75 -5.26
N VAL A 236 7.52 -8.57 -4.40
CA VAL A 236 6.75 -7.32 -4.29
C VAL A 236 6.85 -6.72 -2.90
N VAL A 237 6.53 -5.43 -2.77
CA VAL A 237 6.53 -4.71 -1.48
C VAL A 237 5.16 -4.18 -1.17
N PHE A 238 4.65 -4.54 0.01
CA PHE A 238 3.38 -4.05 0.54
C PHE A 238 3.58 -3.27 1.85
N ARG A 239 2.94 -2.11 1.97
CA ARG A 239 3.10 -1.19 3.10
C ARG A 239 1.89 -1.26 4.04
N GLY A 240 1.86 -2.34 4.81
CA GLY A 240 0.81 -2.61 5.79
C GLY A 240 -0.23 -3.62 5.28
N ALA A 241 0.21 -4.74 4.72
CA ALA A 241 -0.68 -5.76 4.21
C ALA A 241 -1.53 -6.45 5.29
N ALA A 242 -2.74 -6.82 4.92
CA ALA A 242 -3.53 -7.80 5.66
C ALA A 242 -3.22 -9.23 5.20
N SER A 243 -3.48 -10.19 6.08
CA SER A 243 -3.40 -11.62 5.75
C SER A 243 -4.63 -12.04 4.95
N ILE A 244 -4.38 -12.62 3.77
CA ILE A 244 -5.38 -13.19 2.87
C ILE A 244 -5.18 -14.70 2.83
N GLY A 245 -6.20 -15.43 3.26
CA GLY A 245 -6.23 -16.89 3.26
C GLY A 245 -7.17 -17.45 2.19
N HIS A 246 -6.94 -18.70 1.84
CA HIS A 246 -7.86 -19.49 1.04
C HIS A 246 -8.05 -20.86 1.71
N ALA A 247 -9.30 -21.32 1.83
CA ALA A 247 -9.63 -22.55 2.57
C ALA A 247 -9.03 -23.82 1.93
N GLU A 248 -9.04 -23.92 0.61
CA GLU A 248 -8.65 -25.14 -0.13
C GLU A 248 -7.43 -24.98 -1.06
N ARG A 249 -6.86 -23.79 -1.18
CA ARG A 249 -5.78 -23.48 -2.14
C ARG A 249 -4.65 -22.72 -1.46
N THR A 250 -3.47 -22.81 -2.06
CA THR A 250 -2.32 -22.01 -1.64
C THR A 250 -2.53 -20.54 -2.03
N PRO A 251 -2.21 -19.56 -1.17
CA PRO A 251 -2.21 -18.14 -1.52
C PRO A 251 -1.30 -17.87 -2.73
N ALA A 252 -1.63 -16.90 -3.58
CA ALA A 252 -0.83 -16.53 -4.75
C ALA A 252 0.50 -15.85 -4.35
N LEU A 253 0.45 -15.00 -3.33
CA LEU A 253 1.62 -14.34 -2.73
C LEU A 253 1.68 -14.65 -1.24
N VAL A 254 2.88 -14.85 -0.72
CA VAL A 254 3.15 -15.09 0.70
C VAL A 254 4.27 -14.20 1.20
N VAL A 255 4.21 -13.87 2.49
CA VAL A 255 5.29 -13.21 3.22
C VAL A 255 6.04 -14.29 3.98
N GLU A 256 7.28 -14.55 3.58
CA GLU A 256 8.17 -15.55 4.18
C GLU A 256 9.54 -14.95 4.51
N PRO A 257 10.26 -15.59 5.45
CA PRO A 257 9.81 -16.01 6.77
C PRO A 257 9.78 -14.82 7.76
N ASN A 258 9.38 -15.07 9.01
CA ASN A 258 9.45 -14.09 10.12
C ASN A 258 8.43 -12.95 10.15
N ALA A 259 7.37 -13.00 9.35
CA ALA A 259 6.25 -12.07 9.49
C ALA A 259 5.43 -12.36 10.75
N GLU A 260 4.99 -11.30 11.41
CA GLU A 260 4.11 -11.31 12.57
C GLU A 260 2.80 -10.59 12.27
N ARG A 261 1.68 -11.13 12.77
CA ARG A 261 0.37 -10.48 12.67
C ARG A 261 0.04 -9.69 13.92
N SER A 262 -0.30 -8.40 13.77
CA SER A 262 -0.49 -7.46 14.88
C SER A 262 -1.54 -7.84 15.92
N THR A 263 -2.57 -8.60 15.53
CA THR A 263 -3.63 -9.05 16.44
C THR A 263 -3.21 -10.22 17.33
N THR A 264 -2.27 -11.06 16.88
CA THR A 264 -1.88 -12.28 17.59
C THR A 264 -0.39 -12.37 17.95
N GLN A 265 0.45 -11.48 17.39
CA GLN A 265 1.91 -11.49 17.52
C GLN A 265 2.53 -12.86 17.20
N ARG A 266 1.86 -13.64 16.34
CA ARG A 266 2.30 -14.96 15.95
C ARG A 266 3.21 -14.80 14.75
N THR A 267 4.40 -15.38 14.83
CA THR A 267 5.30 -15.52 13.69
C THR A 267 4.87 -16.69 12.82
N ALA A 268 4.66 -16.46 11.54
CA ALA A 268 4.32 -17.50 10.56
C ALA A 268 4.57 -17.00 9.12
N THR A 269 4.42 -17.90 8.16
CA THR A 269 4.14 -17.54 6.77
C THR A 269 2.68 -17.10 6.67
N TYR A 270 2.43 -15.96 6.03
CA TYR A 270 1.09 -15.45 5.81
C TYR A 270 0.86 -15.24 4.31
N GLY A 271 -0.31 -15.67 3.82
CA GLY A 271 -0.78 -15.29 2.49
C GLY A 271 -1.16 -13.82 2.46
N VAL A 272 -0.89 -13.15 1.36
CA VAL A 272 -1.26 -11.73 1.13
C VAL A 272 -1.96 -11.50 -0.20
N ALA A 273 -2.07 -12.53 -1.03
CA ALA A 273 -2.95 -12.51 -2.18
C ALA A 273 -3.56 -13.89 -2.43
N ALA A 274 -4.76 -13.94 -2.97
CA ALA A 274 -5.41 -15.16 -3.41
C ALA A 274 -6.20 -14.91 -4.69
N VAL A 275 -6.24 -15.93 -5.55
CA VAL A 275 -7.05 -15.92 -6.77
C VAL A 275 -7.91 -17.18 -6.77
N SER A 276 -9.20 -17.02 -7.03
CA SER A 276 -10.14 -18.11 -7.18
C SER A 276 -11.19 -17.71 -8.20
N GLU A 277 -11.39 -18.56 -9.20
CA GLU A 277 -12.34 -18.33 -10.28
C GLU A 277 -12.09 -16.99 -10.98
N ASN A 278 -13.06 -16.07 -10.96
CA ASN A 278 -12.96 -14.75 -11.58
C ASN A 278 -12.67 -13.64 -10.56
N VAL A 279 -12.25 -13.97 -9.33
CA VAL A 279 -11.92 -13.02 -8.27
C VAL A 279 -10.47 -13.11 -7.83
N ALA A 280 -9.80 -11.97 -7.83
CA ALA A 280 -8.46 -11.74 -7.29
C ALA A 280 -8.54 -10.81 -6.08
N ILE A 281 -7.90 -11.21 -4.96
CA ILE A 281 -7.85 -10.40 -3.74
C ILE A 281 -6.41 -10.21 -3.31
N VAL A 282 -5.99 -8.95 -3.10
CA VAL A 282 -4.65 -8.58 -2.60
C VAL A 282 -4.81 -7.77 -1.32
N GLY A 283 -4.13 -8.19 -0.25
CA GLY A 283 -4.25 -7.66 1.11
C GLY A 283 -3.71 -6.25 1.34
N ASP A 284 -3.29 -5.58 0.27
CA ASP A 284 -2.69 -4.25 0.32
C ASP A 284 -2.93 -3.54 -1.02
N THR A 285 -3.32 -2.27 -0.97
CA THR A 285 -3.48 -1.41 -2.15
C THR A 285 -2.35 -0.39 -2.29
N SER A 286 -1.43 -0.32 -1.33
CA SER A 286 -0.35 0.66 -1.33
C SER A 286 0.57 0.51 -2.54
N PHE A 287 0.73 -0.70 -3.07
CA PHE A 287 1.53 -0.96 -4.27
C PHE A 287 1.02 -0.21 -5.52
N LEU A 288 -0.27 0.13 -5.58
CA LEU A 288 -0.87 0.88 -6.70
C LEU A 288 -0.47 2.37 -6.67
N GLN A 289 -0.05 2.87 -5.51
CA GLN A 289 0.26 4.29 -5.33
C GLN A 289 1.51 4.66 -6.12
N PRO A 290 1.56 5.84 -6.78
CA PRO A 290 2.70 6.24 -7.61
C PRO A 290 4.06 6.14 -6.92
N GLU A 291 4.12 6.42 -5.62
CA GLU A 291 5.33 6.32 -4.80
C GLU A 291 5.81 4.89 -4.50
N ASN A 292 4.96 3.88 -4.68
CA ASN A 292 5.30 2.47 -4.43
C ASN A 292 5.24 1.60 -5.69
N ALA A 293 4.67 2.11 -6.78
CA ALA A 293 4.41 1.37 -8.01
C ALA A 293 5.66 0.79 -8.68
N TYR A 294 6.84 1.35 -8.41
CA TYR A 294 8.11 0.90 -8.99
C TYR A 294 9.02 0.25 -7.95
N ARG A 295 8.54 -0.03 -6.74
CA ARG A 295 9.30 -0.70 -5.67
C ARG A 295 9.29 -2.21 -5.90
N ALA A 296 10.48 -2.82 -5.93
CA ALA A 296 10.65 -4.22 -6.32
C ALA A 296 9.90 -4.49 -7.64
N ASP A 297 9.15 -5.57 -7.75
CA ASP A 297 8.37 -5.90 -8.95
C ASP A 297 6.91 -5.44 -8.86
N ASN A 298 6.60 -4.41 -8.04
CA ASN A 298 5.24 -3.86 -7.97
C ASN A 298 4.75 -3.40 -9.35
N ASN A 299 5.64 -2.93 -10.22
CA ASN A 299 5.30 -2.50 -11.57
C ASN A 299 4.84 -3.67 -12.43
N VAL A 300 5.46 -4.84 -12.27
CA VAL A 300 5.08 -6.09 -12.94
C VAL A 300 3.74 -6.57 -12.40
N LEU A 301 3.56 -6.56 -11.07
CA LEU A 301 2.27 -6.91 -10.45
C LEU A 301 1.13 -5.99 -10.93
N ILE A 302 1.35 -4.69 -11.07
CA ILE A 302 0.34 -3.75 -11.62
C ILE A 302 -0.02 -4.11 -13.06
N GLY A 303 0.97 -4.42 -13.90
CA GLY A 303 0.76 -4.90 -15.26
C GLY A 303 -0.10 -6.16 -15.30
N ASN A 304 0.24 -7.14 -14.46
CA ASN A 304 -0.51 -8.39 -14.33
C ASN A 304 -1.94 -8.19 -13.81
N VAL A 305 -2.17 -7.23 -12.90
CA VAL A 305 -3.52 -6.87 -12.45
C VAL A 305 -4.32 -6.25 -13.60
N ALA A 306 -3.69 -5.39 -14.40
CA ALA A 306 -4.34 -4.81 -15.57
C ALA A 306 -4.70 -5.88 -16.61
N ASP A 307 -3.78 -6.80 -16.91
CA ASP A 307 -4.03 -7.96 -17.79
C ASP A 307 -5.13 -8.86 -17.25
N TYR A 308 -5.13 -9.13 -15.95
CA TYR A 308 -6.16 -9.92 -15.29
C TYR A 308 -7.55 -9.30 -15.46
N LEU A 309 -7.68 -7.97 -15.31
CA LEU A 309 -8.96 -7.27 -15.45
C LEU A 309 -9.53 -7.38 -16.87
N VAL A 310 -8.67 -7.40 -17.90
CA VAL A 310 -9.14 -7.32 -19.30
C VAL A 310 -9.21 -8.67 -20.02
N THR A 311 -8.79 -9.77 -19.40
CA THR A 311 -8.81 -11.11 -20.01
C THR A 311 -10.03 -11.95 -19.62
N GLY A 312 -11.05 -11.31 -19.02
CA GLY A 312 -12.34 -11.91 -18.70
C GLY A 312 -13.28 -11.99 -19.90
N THR A 313 -14.23 -12.91 -19.87
CA THR A 313 -15.37 -12.88 -20.78
C THR A 313 -16.62 -13.13 -19.98
N VAL A 314 -17.49 -12.14 -19.94
CA VAL A 314 -18.74 -12.22 -19.21
C VAL A 314 -19.82 -12.80 -20.12
N ASN A 315 -20.66 -13.65 -19.55
CA ASN A 315 -21.79 -14.22 -20.25
C ASN A 315 -22.90 -13.17 -20.41
N GLU A 316 -23.18 -12.79 -21.65
CA GLU A 316 -24.20 -11.78 -22.00
C GLU A 316 -25.58 -12.07 -21.40
N SER A 317 -26.03 -13.34 -21.40
CA SER A 317 -27.32 -13.69 -20.82
C SER A 317 -27.35 -13.58 -19.29
N ALA A 318 -26.19 -13.68 -18.64
CA ALA A 318 -26.08 -13.42 -17.21
C ALA A 318 -26.00 -11.91 -16.93
N ARG A 319 -25.33 -11.13 -17.79
CA ARG A 319 -25.30 -9.65 -17.73
C ARG A 319 -26.70 -9.03 -17.83
N GLU A 320 -27.51 -9.47 -18.79
CA GLU A 320 -28.88 -8.96 -18.96
C GLU A 320 -29.73 -9.16 -17.69
N GLN A 321 -29.54 -10.29 -16.99
CA GLN A 321 -30.24 -10.57 -15.75
C GLN A 321 -29.84 -9.64 -14.59
N LEU A 322 -28.57 -9.21 -14.52
CA LEU A 322 -28.10 -8.24 -13.51
C LEU A 322 -28.87 -6.93 -13.62
N GLY A 323 -29.04 -6.40 -14.84
CA GLY A 323 -29.79 -5.17 -15.09
C GLY A 323 -31.29 -5.29 -14.85
N GLU A 324 -31.89 -6.45 -15.12
CA GLU A 324 -33.32 -6.70 -14.88
C GLU A 324 -33.67 -6.83 -13.38
N SER A 325 -32.75 -7.33 -12.54
CA SER A 325 -32.92 -7.36 -11.08
C SER A 325 -33.00 -5.96 -10.47
N SER A 326 -32.28 -4.99 -11.03
CA SER A 326 -32.30 -3.58 -10.62
C SER A 326 -33.69 -2.96 -10.80
N ASP A 327 -34.33 -3.24 -11.93
CA ASP A 327 -35.60 -2.63 -12.34
C ASP A 327 -36.82 -3.19 -11.55
N ARG A 328 -36.71 -4.42 -11.02
CA ARG A 328 -37.75 -5.00 -10.14
C ARG A 328 -37.72 -4.47 -8.70
N ALA A 329 -36.64 -3.85 -8.27
CA ALA A 329 -36.47 -3.40 -6.88
C ALA A 329 -37.20 -2.08 -6.55
N VAL A 330 -37.86 -1.43 -7.52
CA VAL A 330 -38.70 -0.26 -7.27
C VAL A 330 -40.11 -0.72 -6.84
N PRO A 331 -40.49 -0.62 -5.55
CA PRO A 331 -41.90 -0.79 -5.19
C PRO A 331 -42.68 0.36 -5.83
N GLY A 332 -43.46 0.02 -6.86
CA GLY A 332 -44.35 0.96 -7.52
C GLY A 332 -45.15 1.73 -6.46
N ASN A 333 -44.96 3.05 -6.45
CA ASN A 333 -45.69 3.97 -5.59
C ASN A 333 -47.19 3.77 -5.84
N GLY A 334 -47.82 2.96 -4.98
CA GLY A 334 -49.24 2.68 -5.02
C GLY A 334 -49.98 3.99 -4.83
N GLY A 335 -50.48 4.53 -5.94
CA GLY A 335 -51.26 5.76 -5.96
C GLY A 335 -52.36 5.71 -4.90
N VAL A 336 -52.26 6.60 -3.93
CA VAL A 336 -53.31 6.86 -2.94
C VAL A 336 -54.55 7.28 -3.72
N GLN A 337 -55.54 6.38 -3.79
CA GLN A 337 -56.85 6.72 -4.31
C GLN A 337 -57.48 7.72 -3.35
N SER A 338 -57.68 8.97 -3.81
CA SER A 338 -58.46 9.96 -3.08
C SER A 338 -59.90 9.43 -2.85
N PRO A 339 -60.47 9.58 -1.65
CA PRO A 339 -61.86 9.23 -1.41
C PRO A 339 -62.77 10.10 -2.29
N ARG A 340 -63.70 9.46 -3.01
CA ARG A 340 -64.86 10.16 -3.57
C ARG A 340 -65.80 10.47 -2.42
N ASP A 341 -65.96 11.75 -2.09
CA ASP A 341 -67.07 12.20 -1.26
C ASP A 341 -68.39 12.16 -2.06
N PRO A 342 -69.53 11.89 -1.38
CA PRO A 342 -70.86 11.70 -1.99
C PRO A 342 -71.54 12.97 -2.48
#